data_AF-A0A1V5R202-F1
#
_entry.id   AF-A0A1V5R202-F1
#
_cell.length_a   1.000
_cell.length_b   1.000
_cell.length_c   1.000
_cell.angle_alpha   90.00
_cell.angle_beta   90.00
_cell.angle_gamma   90.00
#
_symmetry.space_group_name_H-M   'P 1'
#
loop_
_entity.id
_entity.type
_entity.pdbx_description
1 polymer ?
#
loop_
_entity_poly.entity_id
_entity_poly.type
_entity_poly.pdbx_seq_one_letter_code
_entity_poly.pdbx_strand_id
1 'polypeptide(L)'
;MSDRAVEEALDELEALLSEPLDQMDGERIGAWHLRFRAALSAAERGRGWVDLVARAHALGGRLDQVLGEAISQRDALRRELDVGGLGARALKAYRPR
;
A
#
# COMPACT_ATOMS: atom_id res chain seq x y z
N MET A 1 6.08 28.19 -0.42
CA MET A 1 5.72 26.95 -1.15
C MET A 1 4.32 26.61 -0.71
N SER A 2 3.41 26.39 -1.65
CA SER A 2 1.96 26.38 -1.37
C SER A 2 1.46 25.02 -0.87
N ASP A 3 0.40 25.05 -0.05
CA ASP A 3 -0.39 23.88 0.36
C ASP A 3 -0.89 23.02 -0.82
N ARG A 4 -0.92 23.59 -2.03
CA ARG A 4 -1.27 22.90 -3.27
C ARG A 4 -0.42 21.66 -3.55
N ALA A 5 0.86 21.65 -3.20
CA ALA A 5 1.71 20.47 -3.39
C ALA A 5 1.28 19.29 -2.50
N VAL A 6 0.71 19.58 -1.33
CA VAL A 6 0.14 18.56 -0.45
C VAL A 6 -1.17 18.04 -1.04
N GLU A 7 -2.02 18.94 -1.56
CA GLU A 7 -3.26 18.57 -2.23
C GLU A 7 -3.02 17.64 -3.43
N GLU A 8 -2.10 18.01 -4.33
CA GLU A 8 -1.73 17.19 -5.49
C GLU A 8 -1.20 15.80 -5.08
N ALA A 9 -0.42 15.74 -4.00
CA ALA A 9 0.05 14.47 -3.46
C ALA A 9 -1.08 13.62 -2.85
N LEU A 10 -2.11 14.24 -2.26
CA LEU A 10 -3.29 13.50 -1.77
C LEU A 10 -4.16 12.99 -2.92
N ASP A 11 -4.30 13.76 -4.01
CA ASP A 11 -5.00 13.32 -5.22
C ASP A 11 -4.31 12.10 -5.84
N GLU A 12 -2.97 12.12 -5.89
CA GLU A 12 -2.19 10.99 -6.40
C GLU A 12 -2.34 9.74 -5.51
N LEU A 13 -2.35 9.90 -4.18
CA LEU A 13 -2.61 8.78 -3.27
C LEU A 13 -3.99 8.17 -3.52
N GLU A 14 -5.01 9.01 -3.70
CA GLU A 14 -6.37 8.55 -3.97
C GLU A 14 -6.48 7.78 -5.30
N ALA A 15 -5.76 8.22 -6.33
CA ALA A 15 -5.64 7.49 -7.59
C ALA A 15 -4.96 6.13 -7.40
N LEU A 16 -3.82 6.08 -6.68
CA LEU A 16 -3.11 4.84 -6.37
C LEU A 16 -3.98 3.86 -5.58
N LEU A 17 -4.76 4.35 -4.61
CA LEU A 17 -5.68 3.53 -3.81
C LEU A 17 -6.92 3.07 -4.58
N SER A 18 -7.15 3.59 -5.79
CA SER A 18 -8.22 3.14 -6.68
C SER A 18 -7.76 2.02 -7.62
N GLU A 19 -6.45 1.78 -7.71
CA GLU A 19 -5.88 0.67 -8.48
C GLU A 19 -6.15 -0.67 -7.76
N PRO A 20 -6.44 -1.76 -8.50
CA PRO A 20 -6.47 -3.10 -7.94
C PRO A 20 -5.14 -3.45 -7.27
N LEU A 21 -5.19 -4.20 -6.16
CA LEU A 21 -4.01 -4.49 -5.34
C LEU A 21 -2.88 -5.21 -6.10
N ASP A 22 -3.23 -6.06 -7.07
CA ASP A 22 -2.30 -6.77 -7.96
C ASP A 22 -1.59 -5.85 -8.97
N GLN A 23 -2.10 -4.64 -9.15
CA GLN A 23 -1.55 -3.61 -10.05
C GLN A 23 -0.81 -2.51 -9.28
N MET A 24 -0.89 -2.50 -7.95
CA MET A 24 -0.21 -1.51 -7.13
C MET A 24 1.31 -1.70 -7.17
N ASP A 25 2.00 -0.66 -7.62
CA ASP A 25 3.45 -0.64 -7.76
C ASP A 25 4.13 -0.02 -6.52
N GLY A 26 4.93 -0.83 -5.83
CA GLY A 26 5.68 -0.41 -4.64
C GLY A 26 6.70 0.70 -4.90
N GLU A 27 7.30 0.78 -6.10
CA GLU A 27 8.21 1.87 -6.44
C GLU A 27 7.47 3.18 -6.62
N ARG A 28 6.31 3.16 -7.28
CA ARG A 28 5.42 4.34 -7.41
C ARG A 28 4.96 4.83 -6.04
N ILE A 29 4.57 3.93 -5.14
CA ILE A 29 4.17 4.27 -3.76
C ILE A 29 5.34 4.87 -2.99
N GLY A 30 6.54 4.29 -3.10
CA GLY A 30 7.75 4.81 -2.46
C GLY A 30 8.11 6.22 -2.95
N ALA A 31 8.06 6.44 -4.27
CA ALA A 31 8.31 7.75 -4.88
C ALA A 31 7.25 8.80 -4.50
N TRP A 32 5.98 8.39 -4.42
CA TRP A 32 4.90 9.22 -3.89
C TRP A 32 5.16 9.64 -2.43
N HIS A 33 5.50 8.69 -1.55
CA HIS A 33 5.72 8.97 -0.13
C HIS A 33 6.84 10.00 0.11
N LEU A 34 7.94 9.90 -0.66
CA LEU A 34 9.03 10.88 -0.59
C LEU A 34 8.56 12.28 -1.01
N ARG A 35 7.80 12.39 -2.10
CA ARG A 35 7.24 13.67 -2.59
C ARG A 35 6.25 14.26 -1.60
N PHE A 36 5.34 13.45 -1.06
CA PHE A 36 4.38 13.87 -0.05
C PHE A 36 5.09 14.43 1.19
N ARG A 37 6.13 13.76 1.69
CA ARG A 37 6.90 14.26 2.85
C ARG A 37 7.60 15.58 2.57
N ALA A 38 8.14 15.76 1.38
CA ALA A 38 8.75 17.03 0.96
C ALA A 38 7.70 18.14 0.83
N ALA A 39 6.52 17.85 0.28
CA ALA A 39 5.42 18.80 0.21
C ALA A 39 4.92 19.19 1.61
N LEU A 40 4.82 18.22 2.52
CA LEU A 40 4.36 18.43 3.89
C LEU A 40 5.33 19.30 4.71
N SER A 41 6.65 19.12 4.53
CA SER A 41 7.64 19.96 5.21
C SER A 41 7.67 21.38 4.66
N ALA A 42 7.29 21.55 3.40
CA ALA A 42 7.24 22.82 2.69
C ALA A 42 5.93 23.60 2.83
N ALA A 43 4.88 22.99 3.40
CA ALA A 43 3.54 23.55 3.45
C ALA A 43 3.45 24.82 4.31
N GLU A 44 2.66 25.78 3.85
CA GLU A 44 2.41 27.07 4.52
C GLU A 44 1.34 26.95 5.60
N ARG A 45 0.46 25.94 5.51
CA ARG A 45 -0.60 25.61 6.47
C ARG A 45 -1.62 26.73 6.63
N GLY A 46 -2.14 27.20 5.50
CA GLY A 46 -3.12 28.28 5.42
C GLY A 46 -4.54 27.87 5.85
N ARG A 47 -5.53 28.68 5.44
CA ARG A 47 -6.93 28.54 5.88
C ARG A 47 -7.60 27.19 5.58
N GLY A 48 -7.13 26.44 4.59
CA GLY A 48 -7.65 25.12 4.20
C GLY A 48 -6.85 23.93 4.76
N TRP A 49 -5.83 24.19 5.59
CA TRP A 49 -4.93 23.14 6.08
C TRP A 49 -5.65 22.05 6.87
N VAL A 50 -6.62 22.43 7.70
CA VAL A 50 -7.39 21.48 8.53
C VAL A 50 -8.13 20.48 7.65
N ASP A 51 -8.73 20.94 6.55
CA ASP A 51 -9.45 20.08 5.62
C ASP A 51 -8.50 19.12 4.88
N LEU A 52 -7.31 19.60 4.49
CA LEU A 52 -6.27 18.76 3.90
C LEU A 52 -5.78 17.68 4.88
N VAL A 53 -5.60 18.03 6.15
CA VAL A 53 -5.21 17.06 7.19
C VAL A 53 -6.31 16.03 7.42
N ALA A 54 -7.58 16.45 7.47
CA ALA A 54 -8.70 15.51 7.60
C ALA A 54 -8.77 14.54 6.42
N ARG A 55 -8.57 15.04 5.19
CA ARG A 55 -8.49 14.22 3.97
C ARG A 55 -7.30 13.25 4.03
N ALA A 56 -6.13 13.72 4.46
CA ALA A 56 -4.94 12.88 4.61
C ALA A 56 -5.17 11.73 5.61
N HIS A 57 -5.85 11.98 6.73
CA HIS A 57 -6.19 10.92 7.70
C HIS A 57 -7.18 9.90 7.12
N ALA A 58 -8.20 10.35 6.39
CA ALA A 58 -9.15 9.46 5.75
C ALA A 58 -8.47 8.54 4.71
N LEU A 59 -7.58 9.11 3.88
CA LEU A 59 -6.79 8.34 2.92
C LEU A 59 -5.79 7.41 3.61
N GLY A 60 -5.18 7.85 4.72
CA GLY A 60 -4.31 7.00 5.55
C GLY A 60 -5.03 5.77 6.10
N GLY A 61 -6.26 5.94 6.60
CA GLY A 61 -7.08 4.80 7.05
C GLY A 61 -7.41 3.82 5.92
N ARG A 62 -7.67 4.31 4.70
CA ARG A 62 -7.87 3.44 3.52
C ARG A 62 -6.58 2.71 3.14
N LEU A 63 -5.43 3.37 3.18
CA LEU A 63 -4.14 2.74 2.93
C LEU A 63 -3.85 1.61 3.93
N ASP A 64 -4.15 1.81 5.22
CA ASP A 64 -3.98 0.77 6.25
C ASP A 64 -4.87 -0.45 5.99
N GLN A 65 -6.10 -0.24 5.51
CA GLN A 65 -7.00 -1.33 5.11
C GLN A 65 -6.44 -2.13 3.93
N VAL A 66 -5.98 -1.43 2.88
CA VAL A 66 -5.37 -2.05 1.70
C VAL A 66 -4.12 -2.85 2.09
N LEU A 67 -3.29 -2.31 2.99
CA LEU A 67 -2.10 -3.00 3.49
C LEU A 67 -2.47 -4.27 4.28
N GLY A 68 -3.50 -4.19 5.13
CA GLY A 68 -4.01 -5.34 5.87
C GLY A 68 -4.51 -6.46 4.96
N GLU A 69 -5.18 -6.10 3.86
CA GLU A 69 -5.61 -7.04 2.83
C GLU A 69 -4.40 -7.69 2.13
N ALA A 70 -3.41 -6.89 1.72
CA ALA A 70 -2.19 -7.39 1.08
C ALA A 70 -1.42 -8.39 1.95
N ILE A 71 -1.30 -8.09 3.25
CA ILE A 71 -0.67 -8.98 4.21
C ILE A 71 -1.45 -10.30 4.31
N SER A 72 -2.78 -10.22 4.36
CA SER A 72 -3.64 -11.40 4.45
C SER A 72 -3.53 -12.28 3.20
N GLN A 73 -3.51 -11.68 2.00
CA GLN A 73 -3.31 -12.40 0.73
C GLN A 73 -1.93 -13.07 0.67
N ARG A 74 -0.87 -12.37 1.07
CA ARG A 74 0.48 -12.94 1.18
C ARG A 74 0.52 -14.14 2.12
N ASP A 75 -0.13 -14.04 3.28
CA ASP A 75 -0.13 -15.11 4.27
C ASP A 75 -1.01 -16.31 3.86
N ALA A 76 -2.03 -16.09 3.02
CA ALA A 76 -2.75 -17.17 2.34
C ALA A 76 -1.86 -17.89 1.33
N LEU A 77 -1.19 -17.16 0.43
CA LEU A 77 -0.28 -17.72 -0.57
C LEU A 77 0.87 -18.52 0.07
N ARG A 78 1.45 -18.01 1.17
CA ARG A 78 2.48 -18.74 1.93
C ARG A 78 1.96 -20.08 2.45
N ARG A 79 0.76 -20.11 3.03
CA ARG A 79 0.14 -21.34 3.50
C ARG A 79 -0.11 -22.33 2.36
N GLU A 80 -0.56 -21.86 1.21
CA GLU A 80 -0.75 -22.71 0.02
C GLU A 80 0.57 -23.32 -0.46
N LEU A 81 1.65 -22.53 -0.51
CA LEU A 81 2.99 -23.02 -0.86
C LEU A 81 3.51 -24.04 0.15
N ASP A 82 3.30 -23.83 1.45
CA ASP A 82 3.71 -24.76 2.49
C ASP A 82 2.97 -26.10 2.39
N VAL A 83 1.66 -26.06 2.11
CA VAL A 83 0.84 -27.27 1.87
C VAL A 83 1.33 -28.01 0.61
N GLY A 84 1.61 -27.29 -0.47
CA GLY A 84 2.20 -27.86 -1.69
C GLY A 84 3.58 -28.48 -1.44
N GLY A 85 4.41 -27.85 -0.62
CA GLY A 85 5.72 -28.36 -0.21
C GLY A 85 5.63 -29.64 0.63
N LEU A 86 4.64 -29.75 1.51
CA LEU A 86 4.36 -30.98 2.28
C LEU A 86 3.85 -32.10 1.37
N GLY A 87 2.95 -31.78 0.43
CA GLY A 87 2.45 -32.74 -0.56
C GLY A 87 3.55 -33.30 -1.47
N ALA A 88 4.46 -32.44 -1.95
CA ALA A 88 5.59 -32.86 -2.77
C ALA A 88 6.59 -33.75 -2.02
N ARG A 89 6.83 -33.48 -0.73
CA ARG A 89 7.66 -34.35 0.13
C ARG A 89 6.99 -35.69 0.41
N ALA A 90 5.69 -35.70 0.68
CA ALA A 90 4.93 -36.94 0.88
C ALA A 90 4.95 -37.82 -0.38
N LEU A 91 4.71 -37.26 -1.56
CA LEU A 91 4.79 -37.97 -2.84
C LEU A 91 6.20 -38.53 -3.13
N LYS A 92 7.27 -37.79 -2.77
CA LYS A 92 8.65 -38.29 -2.89
C LYS A 92 8.92 -39.47 -1.97
N ALA A 93 8.34 -39.50 -0.78
CA ALA A 93 8.46 -40.62 0.16
C ALA A 93 7.73 -41.89 -0.31
N TYR A 94 6.70 -41.75 -1.16
CA TYR A 94 5.93 -42.85 -1.72
C TYR A 94 6.49 -43.45 -3.02
N ARG A 95 7.64 -43.01 -3.51
CA ARG A 95 8.24 -43.59 -4.73
C ARG A 95 8.71 -45.03 -4.43
N PRO A 96 8.08 -46.07 -5.02
CA PRO A 96 8.46 -47.44 -4.75
C PRO A 96 9.86 -47.71 -5.31
N ARG A 97 10.65 -48.46 -4.53
CA ARG A 97 12.03 -48.83 -4.84
C ARG A 97 12.10 -49.90 -5.92
#